data_AF-A0A3S9H9A9-F1
#
_entry.id   AF-A0A3S9H9A9-F1
#
_cell.length_a   1.000
_cell.length_b   1.000
_cell.length_c   1.000
_cell.angle_alpha   90.00
_cell.angle_beta   90.00
_cell.angle_gamma   90.00
#
_symmetry.space_group_name_H-M   'P 1'
#
loop_
_entity.id
_entity.type
_entity.pdbx_description
1 polymer ?
#
loop_
_entity_poly.entity_id
_entity_poly.type
_entity_poly.pdbx_seq_one_letter_code
_entity_poly.pdbx_strand_id
1 'polypeptide(L)'
;MEESVKDLMQKLTDCITACNHCFDQCLQEDDVKHMTECIRTDRECADICTIALSFLTREGSLKADLLQLCAITCQACGDECEKHSHDHCQECAKACFACAEACRTHPLIA
;
A
#
# COMPACT_ATOMS: atom_id res chain seq x y z
N MET A 1 -6.76 -7.55 -21.34
CA MET A 1 -6.47 -6.85 -20.07
C MET A 1 -5.75 -5.56 -20.43
N GLU A 2 -6.41 -4.43 -20.19
CA GLU A 2 -5.90 -3.08 -20.49
C GLU A 2 -4.56 -2.84 -19.77
N GLU A 3 -3.68 -2.06 -20.40
CA GLU A 3 -2.32 -1.79 -19.91
C GLU A 3 -2.31 -1.06 -18.56
N SER A 4 -3.26 -0.13 -18.35
CA SER A 4 -3.47 0.58 -17.09
C SER A 4 -3.80 -0.34 -15.92
N VAL A 5 -4.64 -1.36 -16.14
CA VAL A 5 -5.00 -2.32 -15.10
C VAL A 5 -3.80 -3.17 -14.70
N LYS A 6 -2.94 -3.56 -15.65
CA LYS A 6 -1.73 -4.32 -15.33
C LYS A 6 -0.74 -3.52 -14.49
N ASP A 7 -0.54 -2.25 -14.84
CA ASP A 7 0.33 -1.37 -14.07
C ASP A 7 -0.19 -1.21 -12.63
N LEU A 8 -1.49 -0.95 -12.45
CA LEU A 8 -2.09 -0.84 -11.13
C LEU A 8 -1.97 -2.15 -10.32
N MET A 9 -2.19 -3.31 -10.94
CA MET A 9 -1.98 -4.61 -10.30
C MET A 9 -0.53 -4.79 -9.83
N GLN A 10 0.44 -4.33 -10.61
CA GLN A 10 1.85 -4.38 -10.22
C GLN A 10 2.12 -3.48 -9.03
N LYS A 11 1.64 -2.22 -9.05
CA LYS A 11 1.82 -1.28 -7.91
C LYS A 11 1.20 -1.79 -6.62
N LEU A 12 0.01 -2.38 -6.69
CA LEU A 12 -0.63 -3.01 -5.54
C LEU A 12 0.21 -4.19 -5.02
N THR A 13 0.71 -5.03 -5.92
CA THR A 13 1.51 -6.21 -5.54
C THR A 13 2.86 -5.82 -4.93
N ASP A 14 3.52 -4.81 -5.48
CA ASP A 14 4.76 -4.23 -4.96
C ASP A 14 4.52 -3.65 -3.56
N CYS A 15 3.44 -2.89 -3.37
CA CYS A 15 3.03 -2.33 -2.09
C CYS A 15 2.74 -3.43 -1.05
N ILE A 16 1.95 -4.46 -1.40
CA ILE A 16 1.67 -5.61 -0.52
C ILE A 16 2.98 -6.28 -0.07
N THR A 17 3.91 -6.48 -1.00
CA THR A 17 5.19 -7.13 -0.69
C THR A 17 6.03 -6.28 0.26
N ALA A 18 6.12 -4.98 -0.02
CA ALA A 18 6.89 -4.04 0.79
C ALA A 18 6.31 -3.87 2.20
N CYS A 19 4.99 -3.68 2.33
CA CYS A 19 4.33 -3.53 3.64
C CYS A 19 4.45 -4.78 4.50
N ASN A 20 4.29 -5.98 3.94
CA ASN A 20 4.47 -7.21 4.71
C ASN A 20 5.94 -7.41 5.13
N HIS A 21 6.90 -7.03 4.27
CA HIS A 21 8.31 -7.07 4.64
C HIS A 21 8.63 -6.07 5.75
N CYS A 22 8.17 -4.82 5.62
CA CYS A 22 8.35 -3.76 6.60
C CYS A 22 7.72 -4.12 7.95
N PHE A 23 6.49 -4.68 7.94
CA PHE A 23 5.83 -5.21 9.13
C PHE A 23 6.71 -6.24 9.88
N ASP A 24 7.24 -7.24 9.16
CA ASP A 24 8.08 -8.28 9.75
C ASP A 24 9.42 -7.75 10.24
N GLN A 25 10.02 -6.77 9.55
CA GLN A 25 11.27 -6.12 9.97
C GLN A 25 11.07 -5.21 11.17
N CYS A 26 10.01 -4.40 11.20
CA CYS A 26 9.67 -3.54 12.32
C CYS A 26 9.49 -4.31 13.64
N LEU A 27 8.97 -5.55 13.56
CA LEU A 27 8.84 -6.45 14.72
C LEU A 27 10.20 -6.97 15.26
N GLN A 28 11.26 -6.86 14.46
CA GLN A 28 12.61 -7.30 14.79
C GLN A 28 13.53 -6.14 15.22
N GLU A 29 13.07 -4.89 15.13
CA GLU A 29 13.82 -3.72 15.57
C GLU A 29 13.98 -3.67 17.10
N ASP A 30 15.12 -3.17 17.56
CA ASP A 30 15.47 -3.09 18.99
C ASP A 30 14.44 -2.27 19.79
N ASP A 31 13.87 -1.22 19.17
CA ASP A 31 12.81 -0.39 19.75
C ASP A 31 11.48 -0.57 19.01
N VAL A 32 10.94 -1.78 19.08
CA VAL A 32 9.61 -2.12 18.53
C VAL A 32 8.48 -1.20 19.02
N LYS A 33 8.63 -0.56 20.20
CA LYS A 33 7.61 0.36 20.71
C LYS A 33 7.51 1.61 19.84
N HIS A 34 8.65 2.14 19.37
CA HIS A 34 8.66 3.24 18.40
C HIS A 34 8.11 2.83 17.04
N MET A 35 8.13 1.53 16.70
CA MET A 35 7.60 1.01 15.42
C MET A 35 6.09 0.72 15.45
N THR A 36 5.41 0.89 16.59
CA THR A 36 4.01 0.44 16.77
C THR A 36 3.05 0.98 15.70
N GLU A 37 3.19 2.25 15.32
CA GLU A 37 2.30 2.86 14.32
C GLU A 37 2.65 2.45 12.89
N CYS A 38 3.95 2.30 12.59
CA CYS A 38 4.42 1.71 11.34
C CYS A 38 3.82 0.30 11.15
N ILE A 39 3.96 -0.56 12.17
CA ILE A 39 3.41 -1.94 12.15
C ILE A 39 1.90 -1.96 11.90
N ARG A 40 1.15 -1.04 12.52
CA ARG A 40 -0.30 -0.95 12.31
C ARG A 40 -0.64 -0.55 10.88
N THR A 41 -0.03 0.52 10.40
CA THR A 41 -0.30 1.06 9.07
C THR A 41 0.19 0.13 7.95
N ASP A 42 1.33 -0.55 8.13
CA ASP A 42 1.82 -1.60 7.23
C ASP A 42 0.79 -2.72 7.07
N ARG A 43 0.23 -3.20 8.19
CA ARG A 43 -0.76 -4.27 8.19
C ARG A 43 -2.07 -3.85 7.51
N GLU A 44 -2.57 -2.66 7.84
CA GLU A 44 -3.77 -2.10 7.20
C GLU A 44 -3.55 -1.89 5.70
N CYS A 45 -2.39 -1.39 5.31
CA CYS A 45 -2.05 -1.15 3.91
C CYS A 45 -1.97 -2.45 3.11
N ALA A 46 -1.29 -3.47 3.63
CA ALA A 46 -1.20 -4.78 2.99
C ALA A 46 -2.59 -5.42 2.78
N ASP A 47 -3.47 -5.35 3.79
CA ASP A 47 -4.81 -5.93 3.71
C ASP A 47 -5.70 -5.17 2.71
N ILE A 48 -5.70 -3.83 2.74
CA ILE A 48 -6.49 -3.01 1.81
C ILE A 48 -5.99 -3.16 0.37
N CYS A 49 -4.67 -3.17 0.14
CA CYS A 49 -4.10 -3.40 -1.19
C CYS A 49 -4.48 -4.78 -1.73
N THR A 50 -4.46 -5.81 -0.88
CA THR A 50 -4.87 -7.18 -1.26
C THR A 50 -6.34 -7.23 -1.66
N ILE A 51 -7.21 -6.56 -0.91
CA ILE A 51 -8.63 -6.45 -1.25
C ILE A 51 -8.78 -5.72 -2.59
N ALA A 52 -8.18 -4.55 -2.76
CA ALA A 52 -8.25 -3.77 -3.99
C ALA A 52 -7.79 -4.58 -5.22
N LEU A 53 -6.66 -5.27 -5.10
CA LEU A 53 -6.11 -6.15 -6.15
C LEU A 53 -7.12 -7.22 -6.56
N SER A 54 -7.77 -7.85 -5.58
CA SER A 54 -8.74 -8.93 -5.86
C SER A 54 -10.01 -8.45 -6.59
N PHE A 55 -10.31 -7.15 -6.54
CA PHE A 55 -11.49 -6.54 -7.17
C PHE A 55 -11.23 -6.01 -8.59
N LEU A 56 -9.97 -5.78 -8.98
CA LEU A 56 -9.63 -5.19 -10.29
C LEU A 56 -10.17 -5.98 -11.48
N THR A 57 -10.21 -7.32 -11.38
CA THR A 57 -10.66 -8.21 -12.46
C THR A 57 -12.13 -8.59 -12.37
N ARG A 58 -12.86 -8.14 -11.34
CA ARG A 58 -14.28 -8.47 -11.13
C ARG A 58 -15.16 -7.44 -11.82
N GLU A 59 -16.42 -7.72 -12.07
CA GLU A 59 -17.40 -6.68 -12.42
C GLU A 59 -18.04 -6.13 -11.13
N GLY A 60 -18.37 -4.83 -11.08
CA GLY A 60 -19.05 -4.24 -9.93
C GLY A 60 -18.76 -2.76 -9.69
N SER A 61 -19.64 -2.10 -8.93
CA SER A 61 -19.60 -0.65 -8.67
C SER A 61 -18.61 -0.23 -7.58
N LEU A 62 -18.18 -1.15 -6.72
CA LEU A 62 -17.35 -0.84 -5.55
C LEU A 62 -15.86 -0.58 -5.87
N LYS A 63 -15.43 -0.74 -7.13
CA LYS A 63 -14.00 -0.61 -7.49
C LYS A 63 -13.47 0.80 -7.20
N ALA A 64 -14.21 1.82 -7.60
CA ALA A 64 -13.78 3.21 -7.42
C ALA A 64 -13.60 3.55 -5.94
N ASP A 65 -14.60 3.20 -5.11
CA ASP A 65 -14.55 3.41 -3.65
C ASP A 65 -13.37 2.66 -3.02
N LEU A 66 -13.11 1.42 -3.43
CA LEU A 66 -11.99 0.63 -2.93
C LEU A 66 -10.64 1.20 -3.34
N LEU A 67 -10.48 1.70 -4.57
CA LEU A 67 -9.23 2.32 -5.00
C LEU A 67 -9.01 3.66 -4.31
N GLN A 68 -10.06 4.43 -4.04
CA GLN A 68 -9.95 5.65 -3.25
C GLN A 68 -9.53 5.37 -1.81
N LEU A 69 -10.12 4.35 -1.17
CA LEU A 69 -9.70 3.91 0.16
C LEU A 69 -8.25 3.41 0.14
N CYS A 70 -7.87 2.61 -0.86
CA CYS A 70 -6.51 2.13 -1.01
C CYS A 70 -5.50 3.27 -1.16
N ALA A 71 -5.82 4.31 -1.91
CA ALA A 71 -4.97 5.50 -2.01
C ALA A 71 -4.77 6.20 -0.67
N ILE A 72 -5.84 6.35 0.13
CA ILE A 72 -5.78 6.96 1.47
C ILE A 72 -4.90 6.12 2.39
N THR A 73 -5.11 4.80 2.43
CA THR A 73 -4.34 3.89 3.27
C THR A 73 -2.87 3.84 2.86
N CYS A 74 -2.57 3.77 1.56
CA CYS A 74 -1.20 3.82 1.06
C CYS A 74 -0.51 5.13 1.41
N GLN A 75 -1.19 6.28 1.30
CA GLN A 75 -0.62 7.55 1.70
C GLN A 75 -0.28 7.56 3.19
N ALA A 76 -1.20 7.14 4.05
CA ALA A 76 -0.99 7.13 5.50
C ALA A 76 0.16 6.20 5.92
N CYS A 77 0.26 5.01 5.31
CA CYS A 77 1.36 4.09 5.56
C CYS A 77 2.70 4.65 5.05
N GLY A 78 2.72 5.26 3.87
CA GLY A 78 3.92 5.91 3.34
C GLY A 78 4.41 7.07 4.22
N ASP A 79 3.49 7.93 4.67
CA ASP A 79 3.78 9.06 5.56
C ASP A 79 4.29 8.60 6.93
N GLU A 80 3.87 7.43 7.42
CA GLU A 80 4.41 6.85 8.66
C GLU A 80 5.78 6.22 8.43
N CYS A 81 5.93 5.39 7.39
CA CYS A 81 7.18 4.71 7.06
C CYS A 81 8.33 5.71 6.80
N GLU A 82 8.07 6.82 6.11
CA GLU A 82 9.13 7.80 5.77
C GLU A 82 9.78 8.46 7.00
N LYS A 83 9.12 8.45 8.16
CA LYS A 83 9.65 8.98 9.43
C LYS A 83 10.80 8.14 9.98
N HIS A 84 10.92 6.90 9.54
CA HIS A 84 11.86 5.92 10.08
C HIS A 84 13.05 5.75 9.12
N SER A 85 14.27 5.95 9.62
CA SER A 85 15.50 5.88 8.80
C SER A 85 15.95 4.46 8.43
N HIS A 86 15.13 3.43 8.69
CA HIS A 86 15.44 2.05 8.35
C HIS A 86 15.23 1.80 6.86
N ASP A 87 16.12 1.03 6.24
CA ASP A 87 16.05 0.76 4.79
C ASP A 87 14.69 0.13 4.39
N HIS A 88 14.18 -0.82 5.18
CA HIS A 88 12.88 -1.46 4.94
C HIS A 88 11.70 -0.47 4.99
N CYS A 89 11.72 0.49 5.91
CA CYS A 89 10.71 1.55 5.98
C CYS A 89 10.79 2.50 4.78
N GLN A 90 12.00 2.89 4.36
CA GLN A 90 12.17 3.79 3.20
C GLN A 90 11.72 3.13 1.88
N GLU A 91 11.99 1.83 1.74
CA GLU A 91 11.49 1.03 0.61
C GLU A 91 9.96 0.90 0.64
N CYS A 92 9.38 0.65 1.83
CA CYS A 92 7.93 0.61 2.04
C CYS A 92 7.28 1.94 1.67
N ALA A 93 7.80 3.07 2.17
CA ALA A 93 7.28 4.40 1.88
C ALA A 93 7.22 4.69 0.37
N LYS A 94 8.30 4.35 -0.35
CA LYS A 94 8.36 4.51 -1.81
C LYS A 94 7.30 3.69 -2.53
N ALA A 95 7.10 2.43 -2.14
CA ALA A 95 6.09 1.55 -2.73
C ALA A 95 4.67 2.05 -2.43
N CYS A 96 4.42 2.46 -1.19
CA CYS A 96 3.18 3.06 -0.73
C CYS A 96 2.81 4.33 -1.52
N PHE A 97 3.73 5.29 -1.68
CA PHE A 97 3.45 6.50 -2.45
C PHE A 97 3.18 6.21 -3.93
N ALA A 98 3.93 5.28 -4.54
CA ALA A 98 3.69 4.88 -5.91
C ALA A 98 2.31 4.22 -6.08
N CYS A 99 1.89 3.39 -5.12
CA CYS A 99 0.57 2.77 -5.12
C CYS A 99 -0.55 3.79 -4.89
N ALA A 100 -0.36 4.72 -3.95
CA ALA A 100 -1.31 5.78 -3.67
C ALA A 100 -1.60 6.63 -4.91
N GLU A 101 -0.55 7.03 -5.62
CA GLU A 101 -0.68 7.79 -6.86
C GLU A 101 -1.37 6.99 -7.96
N ALA A 102 -0.92 5.75 -8.20
CA ALA A 102 -1.51 4.89 -9.22
C ALA A 102 -3.01 4.65 -8.97
N CYS A 103 -3.41 4.46 -7.71
CA CYS A 103 -4.81 4.37 -7.32
C CYS A 103 -5.56 5.68 -7.65
N ARG A 104 -5.07 6.85 -7.20
CA ARG A 104 -5.72 8.15 -7.40
C ARG A 104 -5.92 8.52 -8.86
N THR A 105 -4.93 8.23 -9.71
CA THR A 105 -4.94 8.64 -11.11
C THR A 105 -5.54 7.58 -12.04
N HIS A 106 -5.97 6.43 -11.52
CA HIS A 106 -6.50 5.38 -12.36
C HIS A 106 -7.81 5.83 -13.03
N PRO A 107 -8.03 5.54 -14.33
CA PRO A 107 -9.26 5.90 -15.06
C PRO A 107 -10.58 5.35 -14.48
N LEU A 108 -10.51 4.52 -13.43
CA LEU A 108 -11.69 4.03 -12.71
C LEU A 108 -12.14 4.98 -11.59
N ILE A 109 -11.30 5.94 -11.19
CA ILE A 109 -11.62 7.00 -10.23
C ILE A 109 -11.85 8.34 -10.94
N ALA A 110 -11.26 8.53 -12.14
CA ALA A 110 -11.33 9.77 -12.91
C ALA A 110 -12.73 10.06 -13.50
#